data_AF-A0A1M3NFK1-F1
#
_entry.id   AF-A0A1M3NFK1-F1
#
_cell.length_a   1.000
_cell.length_b   1.000
_cell.length_c   1.000
_cell.angle_alpha   90.00
_cell.angle_beta   90.00
_cell.angle_gamma   90.00
#
_symmetry.space_group_name_H-M   'P 1'
#
loop_
_entity.id
_entity.type
_entity.pdbx_description
1 polymer ?
#
loop_
_entity_poly.entity_id
_entity_poly.type
_entity_poly.pdbx_seq_one_letter_code
_entity_poly.pdbx_strand_id
1 'polypeptide(L)'
;MTTLRIATWNQDHWKRNPAQREAAWTRLEAMGADVALLQECVPPNSVGRERVLWREIGGTRRWGSAVLSFGMRLEEITHARTKYARHAYALQQTYPGAVAIGRVHPPSGLPVTVISMYGVMDPYVQTTLFRMVADLIPLFDSVDGRRVILGGDLNLETASQSPERPRLLAILGSIESLGLENLFKVAKERPPVSPSCPCETGTSCFHVQTHRHTSFIGTEREQFPAHLDYLFASPELAADCTRLWLDDGDPNWEMSDHRAVLAEFDLSERPDPVRRWDERSFVEQVERTHGAEAGWVARNALDWAEKHQLRIAFEDAIEGQWWAQLDGPNELQWTFSMRTGGDLVIQFQHMRAPFADSTAKDALRSRLNTIPGVAIPSERLGGRPTIPLSALRGPAHLGTFLDVFTDVVSQTRSYWDSNQKSR
;
A
#
# COMPACT_ATOMS: atom_id res chain seq x y z
N MET A 1 15.01 -2.54 -15.06
CA MET A 1 14.20 -3.77 -15.04
C MET A 1 12.76 -3.35 -15.14
N THR A 2 12.08 -3.70 -16.22
CA THR A 2 10.64 -3.48 -16.39
C THR A 2 9.80 -4.60 -15.77
N THR A 3 10.43 -5.73 -15.45
CA THR A 3 9.78 -6.90 -14.87
C THR A 3 10.23 -7.08 -13.43
N LEU A 4 9.32 -7.53 -12.57
CA LEU A 4 9.60 -7.95 -11.20
C LEU A 4 9.25 -9.43 -11.04
N ARG A 5 10.19 -10.24 -10.53
CA ARG A 5 9.98 -11.66 -10.23
C ARG A 5 10.01 -11.90 -8.73
N ILE A 6 8.93 -12.49 -8.23
CA ILE A 6 8.77 -12.85 -6.82
C ILE A 6 8.76 -14.38 -6.71
N ALA A 7 9.55 -14.91 -5.77
CA ALA A 7 9.42 -16.29 -5.33
C ALA A 7 8.83 -16.34 -3.91
N THR A 8 8.02 -17.33 -3.60
CA THR A 8 7.68 -17.70 -2.21
C THR A 8 7.99 -19.16 -1.95
N TRP A 9 8.63 -19.46 -0.82
CA TRP A 9 9.08 -20.83 -0.52
C TRP A 9 9.26 -21.09 0.98
N ASN A 10 8.56 -22.09 1.50
CA ASN A 10 8.91 -22.72 2.77
C ASN A 10 10.14 -23.64 2.59
N GLN A 11 11.23 -23.37 3.29
CA GLN A 11 12.49 -24.11 3.16
C GLN A 11 12.61 -25.34 4.08
N ASP A 12 11.61 -25.60 4.94
CA ASP A 12 11.58 -26.74 5.85
C ASP A 12 12.88 -26.89 6.68
N HIS A 13 13.46 -25.75 7.09
CA HIS A 13 14.84 -25.70 7.59
C HIS A 13 15.08 -26.68 8.74
N TRP A 14 14.11 -26.82 9.64
CA TRP A 14 14.26 -27.65 10.83
C TRP A 14 14.36 -29.15 10.53
N LYS A 15 13.82 -29.63 9.40
CA LYS A 15 13.95 -31.02 8.97
C LYS A 15 15.18 -31.27 8.09
N ARG A 16 15.73 -30.23 7.45
CA ARG A 16 16.80 -30.37 6.45
C ARG A 16 18.19 -30.36 7.08
N ASN A 17 19.12 -31.11 6.51
CA ASN A 17 20.52 -31.11 6.91
C ASN A 17 21.27 -29.89 6.31
N PRO A 18 22.51 -29.59 6.75
CA PRO A 18 23.25 -28.42 6.25
C PRO A 18 23.43 -28.37 4.73
N ALA A 19 23.72 -29.51 4.07
CA ALA A 19 23.91 -29.56 2.62
C ALA A 19 22.61 -29.30 1.86
N GLN A 20 21.48 -29.84 2.33
CA GLN A 20 20.16 -29.56 1.75
C GLN A 20 19.77 -28.08 1.91
N ARG A 21 20.07 -27.49 3.06
CA ARG A 21 19.84 -26.05 3.30
C ARG A 21 20.67 -25.19 2.35
N GLU A 22 21.96 -25.50 2.20
CA GLU A 22 22.85 -24.80 1.27
C GLU A 22 22.38 -24.94 -0.18
N ALA A 23 21.94 -26.13 -0.58
CA ALA A 23 21.34 -26.37 -1.89
C ALA A 23 20.08 -25.52 -2.10
N ALA A 24 19.20 -25.42 -1.10
CA ALA A 24 18.00 -24.57 -1.16
C ALA A 24 18.35 -23.09 -1.38
N TRP A 25 19.35 -22.57 -0.66
CA TRP A 25 19.81 -21.19 -0.84
C TRP A 25 20.46 -20.94 -2.21
N THR A 26 21.24 -21.90 -2.71
CA THR A 26 21.83 -21.83 -4.05
C THR A 26 20.73 -21.85 -5.12
N ARG A 27 19.68 -22.66 -4.93
CA ARG A 27 18.56 -22.76 -5.85
C ARG A 27 17.79 -21.44 -5.96
N LEU A 28 17.59 -20.71 -4.85
CA LEU A 28 16.92 -19.41 -4.88
C LEU A 28 17.57 -18.42 -5.85
N GLU A 29 18.91 -18.37 -5.90
CA GLU A 29 19.62 -17.54 -6.88
C GLU A 29 19.41 -18.03 -8.31
N ALA A 30 19.45 -19.35 -8.51
CA ALA A 30 19.26 -19.97 -9.82
C ALA A 30 17.82 -19.82 -10.37
N MET A 31 16.83 -19.59 -9.51
CA MET A 31 15.45 -19.32 -9.91
C MET A 31 15.28 -17.98 -10.65
N GLY A 32 16.24 -17.06 -10.54
CA GLY A 32 16.17 -15.74 -11.17
C GLY A 32 15.06 -14.85 -10.63
N ALA A 33 14.72 -15.01 -9.35
CA ALA A 33 13.83 -14.10 -8.62
C ALA A 33 14.56 -12.80 -8.27
N ASP A 34 13.84 -11.68 -8.24
CA ASP A 34 14.37 -10.39 -7.76
C ASP A 34 14.16 -10.24 -6.24
N VAL A 35 13.09 -10.85 -5.73
CA VAL A 35 12.73 -10.89 -4.32
C VAL A 35 12.21 -12.29 -3.97
N ALA A 36 12.60 -12.82 -2.81
CA ALA A 36 12.08 -14.06 -2.27
C ALA A 36 11.39 -13.86 -0.91
N LEU A 37 10.21 -14.47 -0.76
CA LEU A 37 9.39 -14.51 0.44
C LEU A 37 9.55 -15.89 1.07
N LEU A 38 10.36 -15.99 2.11
CA LEU A 38 10.78 -17.29 2.65
C LEU A 38 10.11 -17.58 3.98
N GLN A 39 9.77 -18.85 4.21
CA GLN A 39 9.24 -19.35 5.48
C GLN A 39 10.08 -20.54 5.96
N GLU A 40 10.00 -20.82 7.27
CA GLU A 40 10.85 -21.80 7.96
C GLU A 40 12.31 -21.75 7.51
N CYS A 41 12.89 -20.55 7.44
CA CYS A 41 14.22 -20.34 6.91
C CYS A 41 15.16 -19.76 7.98
N VAL A 42 16.47 -19.90 7.70
CA VAL A 42 17.54 -19.20 8.40
C VAL A 42 18.50 -18.68 7.32
N PRO A 43 18.62 -17.36 7.14
CA PRO A 43 19.57 -16.79 6.20
C PRO A 43 21.00 -17.21 6.54
N PRO A 44 21.81 -17.70 5.58
CA PRO A 44 23.20 -18.02 5.81
C PRO A 44 24.00 -16.72 6.01
N ASN A 45 25.12 -16.82 6.72
CA ASN A 45 25.99 -15.67 7.00
C ASN A 45 26.56 -15.00 5.74
N SER A 46 26.53 -15.69 4.59
CA SER A 46 26.95 -15.15 3.28
C SER A 46 25.95 -14.14 2.71
N VAL A 47 24.70 -14.13 3.17
CA VAL A 47 23.69 -13.16 2.76
C VAL A 47 23.88 -11.88 3.58
N GLY A 48 24.19 -10.78 2.91
CA GLY A 48 24.31 -9.46 3.53
C GLY A 48 23.02 -9.04 4.24
N ARG A 49 23.15 -8.43 5.43
CA ARG A 49 22.00 -8.02 6.26
C ARG A 49 21.13 -6.95 5.59
N GLU A 50 21.70 -6.16 4.71
CA GLU A 50 21.02 -5.17 3.89
C GLU A 50 20.11 -5.79 2.81
N ARG A 51 20.32 -7.08 2.50
CA ARG A 51 19.55 -7.82 1.50
C ARG A 51 18.43 -8.64 2.11
N VAL A 52 18.37 -8.81 3.42
CA VAL A 52 17.41 -9.71 4.07
C VAL A 52 16.79 -9.11 5.32
N LEU A 53 15.45 -9.17 5.37
CA LEU A 53 14.68 -8.91 6.58
C LEU A 53 14.25 -10.25 7.15
N TRP A 54 14.72 -10.62 8.33
CA TRP A 54 14.41 -11.92 8.95
C TRP A 54 14.36 -11.81 10.47
N ARG A 55 13.46 -12.59 11.07
CA ARG A 55 13.32 -12.74 12.53
C ARG A 55 12.90 -14.16 12.87
N GLU A 56 13.37 -14.68 14.00
CA GLU A 56 12.95 -15.98 14.54
C GLU A 56 11.49 -15.97 15.01
N ILE A 57 10.79 -17.09 14.83
CA ILE A 57 9.40 -17.22 15.27
C ILE A 57 9.32 -17.43 16.78
N GLY A 58 8.72 -16.45 17.48
CA GLY A 58 8.32 -16.55 18.88
C GLY A 58 9.46 -16.85 19.86
N GLY A 59 10.72 -16.62 19.48
CA GLY A 59 11.93 -16.84 20.29
C GLY A 59 12.22 -18.28 20.71
N THR A 60 11.37 -19.24 20.32
CA THR A 60 11.51 -20.67 20.64
C THR A 60 11.95 -21.48 19.42
N ARG A 61 11.62 -21.01 18.21
CA ARG A 61 12.03 -21.60 16.95
C ARG A 61 13.27 -20.87 16.44
N ARG A 62 14.32 -21.62 16.10
CA ARG A 62 15.58 -21.09 15.54
C ARG A 62 15.49 -20.78 14.04
N TRP A 63 14.28 -20.50 13.55
CA TRP A 63 13.94 -20.25 12.16
C TRP A 63 12.72 -19.33 12.11
N GLY A 64 12.48 -18.74 10.94
CA GLY A 64 11.34 -17.85 10.76
C GLY A 64 11.10 -17.43 9.33
N SER A 65 10.36 -16.34 9.15
CA SER A 65 10.04 -15.76 7.86
C SER A 65 11.06 -14.70 7.44
N ALA A 66 11.36 -14.65 6.15
CA ALA A 66 12.23 -13.63 5.57
C ALA A 66 11.66 -12.98 4.32
N VAL A 67 12.09 -11.74 4.07
CA VAL A 67 12.09 -11.11 2.75
C VAL A 67 13.54 -10.94 2.32
N LEU A 68 13.91 -11.49 1.16
CA LEU A 68 15.25 -11.42 0.59
C LEU A 68 15.21 -10.65 -0.74
N SER A 69 16.17 -9.76 -0.99
CA SER A 69 16.37 -9.10 -2.28
C SER A 69 17.69 -9.48 -2.95
N PHE A 70 17.63 -9.64 -4.28
CA PHE A 70 18.79 -9.98 -5.13
C PHE A 70 19.43 -8.78 -5.83
N GLY A 71 19.06 -7.55 -5.45
CA GLY A 71 19.67 -6.35 -6.01
C GLY A 71 18.83 -5.07 -5.88
N MET A 72 17.64 -5.15 -5.30
CA MET A 72 16.81 -3.99 -5.03
C MET A 72 17.08 -3.47 -3.61
N ARG A 73 16.91 -2.16 -3.42
CA ARG A 73 16.89 -1.59 -2.07
C ARG A 73 15.70 -2.20 -1.32
N LEU A 74 15.97 -2.69 -0.11
CA LEU A 74 15.00 -3.31 0.77
C LEU A 74 14.94 -2.53 2.09
N GLU A 75 13.75 -2.09 2.49
CA GLU A 75 13.52 -1.37 3.74
C GLU A 75 12.49 -2.11 4.60
N GLU A 76 12.77 -2.28 5.89
CA GLU A 76 11.79 -2.87 6.80
C GLU A 76 10.63 -1.89 7.07
N ILE A 77 9.39 -2.39 7.00
CA ILE A 77 8.22 -1.65 7.45
C ILE A 77 7.82 -2.16 8.83
N THR A 78 8.08 -1.37 9.86
CA THR A 78 7.71 -1.68 11.25
C THR A 78 6.55 -0.85 11.76
N HIS A 79 6.21 0.25 11.07
CA HIS A 79 5.18 1.18 11.46
C HIS A 79 4.33 1.58 10.25
N ALA A 80 3.05 1.81 10.48
CA ALA A 80 2.12 2.32 9.47
C ALA A 80 1.34 3.53 10.01
N ARG A 81 1.17 4.54 9.15
CA ARG A 81 0.28 5.67 9.40
C ARG A 81 -0.97 5.50 8.54
N THR A 82 -2.11 5.28 9.20
CA THR A 82 -3.39 5.14 8.52
C THR A 82 -4.00 6.51 8.20
N LYS A 83 -4.91 6.57 7.23
CA LYS A 83 -5.69 7.79 6.94
C LYS A 83 -6.59 8.25 8.10
N TYR A 84 -6.83 7.39 9.09
CA TYR A 84 -7.70 7.68 10.23
C TYR A 84 -6.93 8.22 11.44
N ALA A 85 -5.60 8.25 11.39
CA ALA A 85 -4.77 8.54 12.54
C ALA A 85 -3.70 9.60 12.27
N ARG A 86 -3.46 10.41 13.30
CA ARG A 86 -2.47 11.51 13.26
C ARG A 86 -1.02 11.02 13.42
N HIS A 87 -0.82 9.83 13.96
CA HIS A 87 0.49 9.26 14.25
C HIS A 87 0.64 7.88 13.61
N ALA A 88 1.89 7.48 13.37
CA ALA A 88 2.19 6.12 12.93
C ALA A 88 2.11 5.17 14.14
N TYR A 89 1.60 3.96 13.91
CA TYR A 89 1.58 2.88 14.91
C TYR A 89 2.57 1.81 14.52
N ALA A 90 3.20 1.20 15.52
CA ALA A 90 3.91 -0.05 15.30
C ALA A 90 2.91 -1.11 14.82
N LEU A 91 3.28 -1.83 13.77
CA LEU A 91 2.51 -3.00 13.34
C LEU A 91 2.59 -4.04 14.45
N GLN A 92 1.44 -4.45 14.98
CA GLN A 92 1.38 -5.48 16.00
C GLN A 92 1.89 -6.77 15.34
N GLN A 93 2.98 -7.34 15.85
CA GLN A 93 3.50 -8.62 15.35
C GLN A 93 3.09 -9.68 16.37
N THR A 94 1.80 -10.05 16.39
CA THR A 94 1.25 -10.96 17.40
C THR A 94 2.01 -12.30 17.45
N TYR A 95 2.55 -12.72 16.32
CA TYR A 95 3.52 -13.80 16.21
C TYR A 95 4.83 -13.26 15.61
N PRO A 96 5.75 -12.74 16.45
CA PRO A 96 7.02 -12.19 15.97
C PRO A 96 7.77 -13.22 15.13
N GLY A 97 8.31 -12.79 14.00
CA GLY A 97 9.06 -13.64 13.05
C GLY A 97 8.23 -14.52 12.13
N ALA A 98 6.91 -14.61 12.32
CA ALA A 98 6.03 -15.32 11.38
C ALA A 98 5.69 -14.45 10.15
N VAL A 99 5.78 -13.14 10.31
CA VAL A 99 5.56 -12.15 9.24
C VAL A 99 6.80 -11.28 9.10
N ALA A 100 7.30 -11.14 7.88
CA ALA A 100 8.35 -10.19 7.51
C ALA A 100 7.80 -9.23 6.43
N ILE A 101 7.95 -7.92 6.66
CA ILE A 101 7.35 -6.88 5.82
C ILE A 101 8.46 -5.97 5.33
N GLY A 102 8.62 -5.91 4.01
CA GLY A 102 9.61 -5.06 3.35
C GLY A 102 9.00 -4.14 2.32
N ARG A 103 9.64 -3.00 2.09
CA ARG A 103 9.46 -2.19 0.88
C ARG A 103 10.63 -2.45 -0.05
N VAL A 104 10.34 -2.88 -1.27
CA VAL A 104 11.35 -2.99 -2.34
C VAL A 104 11.20 -1.85 -3.34
N HIS A 105 12.33 -1.41 -3.87
CA HIS A 105 12.41 -0.35 -4.87
C HIS A 105 12.90 -0.91 -6.20
N PRO A 106 11.98 -1.30 -7.11
CA PRO A 106 12.34 -1.66 -8.46
C PRO A 106 13.08 -0.51 -9.16
N PRO A 107 14.01 -0.78 -10.10
CA PRO A 107 14.75 0.27 -10.81
C PRO A 107 13.86 1.25 -11.60
N SER A 108 12.65 0.82 -11.98
CA SER A 108 11.63 1.64 -12.60
C SER A 108 10.27 1.37 -11.98
N GLY A 109 9.45 2.41 -11.85
CA GLY A 109 8.12 2.31 -11.26
C GLY A 109 8.08 2.67 -9.78
N LEU A 110 6.90 2.49 -9.17
CA LEU A 110 6.68 2.78 -7.76
C LEU A 110 7.25 1.66 -6.88
N PRO A 111 7.56 1.95 -5.59
CA PRO A 111 7.89 0.92 -4.62
C PRO A 111 6.78 -0.12 -4.49
N VAL A 112 7.16 -1.33 -4.11
CA VAL A 112 6.24 -2.45 -3.83
C VAL A 112 6.47 -2.92 -2.40
N THR A 113 5.39 -3.02 -1.64
CA THR A 113 5.40 -3.67 -0.34
C THR A 113 5.33 -5.18 -0.55
N VAL A 114 6.22 -5.91 0.09
CA VAL A 114 6.33 -7.37 0.01
C VAL A 114 6.21 -7.97 1.40
N ILE A 115 5.41 -9.02 1.53
CA ILE A 115 5.08 -9.65 2.80
C ILE A 115 5.33 -11.15 2.70
N SER A 116 6.30 -11.65 3.47
CA SER A 116 6.43 -13.08 3.74
C SER A 116 5.61 -13.42 4.97
N MET A 117 4.68 -14.38 4.86
CA MET A 117 3.79 -14.79 5.95
C MET A 117 3.78 -16.31 6.10
N TYR A 118 3.96 -16.78 7.33
CA TYR A 118 3.92 -18.20 7.67
C TYR A 118 2.75 -18.50 8.61
N GLY A 119 1.87 -19.41 8.21
CA GLY A 119 0.76 -19.90 9.01
C GLY A 119 1.25 -20.79 10.16
N VAL A 120 1.56 -20.18 11.31
CA VAL A 120 2.08 -20.91 12.49
C VAL A 120 1.01 -21.86 13.04
N MET A 121 1.33 -23.14 13.18
CA MET A 121 0.48 -24.10 13.90
C MET A 121 0.71 -23.99 15.41
N ASP A 122 -0.20 -23.31 16.13
CA ASP A 122 -0.13 -23.15 17.60
C ASP A 122 -1.49 -22.82 18.26
N PRO A 123 -2.29 -23.82 18.71
CA PRO A 123 -2.30 -25.22 18.26
C PRO A 123 -2.94 -25.39 16.88
N TYR A 124 -3.59 -24.33 16.36
CA TYR A 124 -4.33 -24.30 15.11
C TYR A 124 -3.89 -23.10 14.28
N VAL A 125 -3.57 -23.32 13.00
CA VAL A 125 -3.18 -22.24 12.08
C VAL A 125 -4.27 -21.19 11.90
N GLN A 126 -5.52 -21.59 12.08
CA GLN A 126 -6.67 -20.70 11.93
C GLN A 126 -6.60 -19.50 12.87
N THR A 127 -6.23 -19.74 14.13
CA THR A 127 -6.15 -18.66 15.13
C THR A 127 -4.97 -17.73 14.89
N THR A 128 -3.86 -18.27 14.38
CA THR A 128 -2.64 -17.50 14.14
C THR A 128 -2.81 -16.60 12.92
N LEU A 129 -3.36 -17.12 11.82
CA LEU A 129 -3.62 -16.34 10.61
C LEU A 129 -4.67 -15.25 10.81
N PHE A 130 -5.77 -15.48 11.53
CA PHE A 130 -6.73 -14.39 11.78
C PHE A 130 -6.10 -13.22 12.54
N ARG A 131 -5.21 -13.50 13.49
CA ARG A 131 -4.46 -12.46 14.22
C ARG A 131 -3.46 -11.75 13.31
N MET A 132 -2.70 -12.50 12.49
CA MET A 132 -1.77 -11.92 11.52
C MET A 132 -2.49 -11.03 10.48
N VAL A 133 -3.67 -11.43 10.02
CA VAL A 133 -4.49 -10.61 9.10
C VAL A 133 -4.93 -9.32 9.80
N ALA A 134 -5.40 -9.40 11.06
CA ALA A 134 -5.78 -8.22 11.83
C ALA A 134 -4.61 -7.26 12.07
N ASP A 135 -3.43 -7.82 12.40
CA ASP A 135 -2.17 -7.10 12.58
C ASP A 135 -1.75 -6.28 11.34
N LEU A 136 -2.12 -6.76 10.14
CA LEU A 136 -1.80 -6.11 8.87
C LEU A 136 -2.77 -4.99 8.49
N ILE A 137 -3.97 -4.89 9.10
CA ILE A 137 -4.97 -3.88 8.71
C ILE A 137 -4.40 -2.45 8.66
N PRO A 138 -3.62 -1.97 9.66
CA PRO A 138 -3.04 -0.63 9.60
C PRO A 138 -2.08 -0.41 8.43
N LEU A 139 -1.37 -1.46 7.99
CA LEU A 139 -0.52 -1.40 6.79
C LEU A 139 -1.37 -1.17 5.55
N PHE A 140 -2.46 -1.94 5.41
CA PHE A 140 -3.36 -1.85 4.26
C PHE A 140 -4.16 -0.53 4.21
N ASP A 141 -4.40 0.09 5.36
CA ASP A 141 -4.97 1.44 5.46
C ASP A 141 -3.96 2.59 5.27
N SER A 142 -2.69 2.27 4.97
CA SER A 142 -1.60 3.23 4.77
C SER A 142 -1.19 3.36 3.29
N VAL A 143 -0.22 4.23 3.00
CA VAL A 143 0.36 4.36 1.65
C VAL A 143 1.06 3.08 1.18
N ASP A 144 1.62 2.31 2.12
CA ASP A 144 2.32 1.06 1.82
C ASP A 144 1.38 -0.09 1.50
N GLY A 145 0.10 0.04 1.87
CA GLY A 145 -0.96 -0.92 1.59
C GLY A 145 -1.44 -0.96 0.13
N ARG A 146 -0.97 -0.03 -0.72
CA ARG A 146 -1.51 0.15 -2.08
C ARG A 146 -0.98 -0.85 -3.09
N ARG A 147 0.32 -1.14 -3.03
CA ARG A 147 1.04 -2.00 -3.97
C ARG A 147 1.70 -3.11 -3.17
N VAL A 148 0.92 -4.13 -2.85
CA VAL A 148 1.33 -5.21 -1.96
C VAL A 148 1.41 -6.51 -2.72
N ILE A 149 2.45 -7.29 -2.48
CA ILE A 149 2.55 -8.71 -2.80
C ILE A 149 2.74 -9.45 -1.49
N LEU A 150 1.85 -10.41 -1.21
CA LEU A 150 1.89 -11.22 0.00
C LEU A 150 1.99 -12.68 -0.39
N GLY A 151 2.95 -13.42 0.17
CA GLY A 151 3.13 -14.83 -0.11
C GLY A 151 3.65 -15.62 1.08
N GLY A 152 3.39 -16.93 1.03
CA GLY A 152 4.00 -17.90 1.94
C GLY A 152 3.18 -19.16 2.13
N ASP A 153 3.77 -20.09 2.87
CA ASP A 153 3.08 -21.25 3.40
C ASP A 153 2.08 -20.83 4.50
N LEU A 154 0.80 -20.87 4.15
CA LEU A 154 -0.28 -20.53 5.05
C LEU A 154 -0.79 -21.74 5.83
N ASN A 155 -0.31 -22.96 5.55
CA ASN A 155 -0.86 -24.20 6.12
C ASN A 155 -2.40 -24.32 5.93
N LEU A 156 -2.94 -23.72 4.87
CA LEU A 156 -4.37 -23.74 4.54
C LEU A 156 -4.66 -24.75 3.43
N GLU A 157 -4.88 -26.02 3.80
CA GLU A 157 -5.32 -27.04 2.85
C GLU A 157 -6.81 -26.83 2.51
N THR A 158 -7.13 -26.52 1.25
CA THR A 158 -8.52 -26.29 0.83
C THR A 158 -8.97 -27.20 -0.33
N ALA A 159 -8.18 -28.20 -0.71
CA ALA A 159 -8.57 -29.16 -1.73
C ALA A 159 -9.46 -30.26 -1.13
N SER A 160 -9.23 -30.69 0.12
CA SER A 160 -10.03 -31.70 0.80
C SER A 160 -11.44 -31.21 1.18
N GLN A 161 -12.38 -32.15 1.29
CA GLN A 161 -13.73 -31.92 1.81
C GLN A 161 -13.80 -32.09 3.34
N SER A 162 -12.76 -31.63 4.05
CA SER A 162 -12.71 -31.75 5.51
C SER A 162 -13.77 -30.86 6.18
N PRO A 163 -14.24 -31.20 7.40
CA PRO A 163 -15.16 -30.34 8.17
C PRO A 163 -14.60 -28.95 8.46
N GLU A 164 -13.28 -28.78 8.42
CA GLU A 164 -12.57 -27.53 8.65
C GLU A 164 -12.55 -26.61 7.42
N ARG A 165 -12.83 -27.15 6.23
CA ARG A 165 -12.75 -26.43 4.95
C ARG A 165 -13.46 -25.06 4.96
N PRO A 166 -14.69 -24.90 5.48
CA PRO A 166 -15.34 -23.58 5.52
C PRO A 166 -14.55 -22.55 6.32
N ARG A 167 -13.89 -22.95 7.41
CA ARG A 167 -13.06 -22.08 8.24
C ARG A 167 -11.77 -21.69 7.50
N LEU A 168 -11.14 -22.63 6.79
CA LEU A 168 -9.95 -22.38 5.98
C LEU A 168 -10.26 -21.40 4.83
N LEU A 169 -11.40 -21.57 4.17
CA LEU A 169 -11.89 -20.63 3.16
C LEU A 169 -12.19 -19.24 3.73
N ALA A 170 -12.75 -19.15 4.95
CA ALA A 170 -12.98 -17.87 5.61
C ALA A 170 -11.68 -17.10 5.89
N ILE A 171 -10.57 -17.81 6.19
CA ILE A 171 -9.26 -17.19 6.39
C ILE A 171 -8.71 -16.67 5.06
N LEU A 172 -8.78 -17.45 3.98
CA LEU A 172 -8.42 -16.96 2.65
C LEU A 172 -9.24 -15.71 2.27
N GLY A 173 -10.55 -15.75 2.53
CA GLY A 173 -11.43 -14.59 2.33
C GLY A 173 -11.06 -13.39 3.20
N SER A 174 -10.53 -13.59 4.40
CA SER A 174 -10.04 -12.49 5.24
C SER A 174 -8.76 -11.84 4.68
N ILE A 175 -7.86 -12.61 4.07
CA ILE A 175 -6.70 -12.07 3.34
C ILE A 175 -7.18 -11.28 2.12
N GLU A 176 -8.11 -11.84 1.34
CA GLU A 176 -8.71 -11.16 0.18
C GLU A 176 -9.44 -9.87 0.60
N SER A 177 -10.03 -9.83 1.80
CA SER A 177 -10.71 -8.64 2.35
C SER A 177 -9.78 -7.45 2.63
N LEU A 178 -8.46 -7.67 2.69
CA LEU A 178 -7.46 -6.59 2.70
C LEU A 178 -7.33 -5.87 1.35
N GLY A 179 -8.12 -6.27 0.34
CA GLY A 179 -8.04 -5.78 -1.03
C GLY A 179 -7.01 -6.53 -1.87
N LEU A 180 -6.71 -7.77 -1.51
CA LEU A 180 -5.77 -8.62 -2.24
C LEU A 180 -6.50 -9.63 -3.13
N GLU A 181 -5.88 -9.97 -4.25
CA GLU A 181 -6.35 -11.02 -5.17
C GLU A 181 -5.42 -12.23 -5.11
N ASN A 182 -6.00 -13.43 -5.04
CA ASN A 182 -5.25 -14.67 -5.08
C ASN A 182 -4.75 -14.96 -6.51
N LEU A 183 -3.44 -14.97 -6.72
CA LEU A 183 -2.85 -15.10 -8.05
C LEU A 183 -3.10 -16.46 -8.70
N PHE A 184 -3.34 -17.52 -7.92
CA PHE A 184 -3.76 -18.82 -8.48
C PHE A 184 -5.16 -18.77 -9.12
N LYS A 185 -5.94 -17.73 -8.83
CA LYS A 185 -7.25 -17.50 -9.45
C LYS A 185 -7.16 -16.53 -10.63
N VAL A 186 -6.32 -15.49 -10.55
CA VAL A 186 -6.40 -14.32 -11.45
C VAL A 186 -5.20 -14.12 -12.39
N ALA A 187 -4.05 -14.77 -12.17
CA ALA A 187 -2.89 -14.60 -13.04
C ALA A 187 -3.19 -15.03 -14.49
N LYS A 188 -2.56 -14.35 -15.47
CA LYS A 188 -2.82 -14.56 -16.91
C LYS A 188 -2.42 -15.97 -17.35
N GLU A 189 -1.19 -16.37 -17.05
CA GLU A 189 -0.71 -17.75 -17.17
C GLU A 189 -0.57 -18.35 -15.77
N ARG A 190 -1.18 -19.52 -15.56
CA ARG A 190 -1.25 -20.21 -14.27
C ARG A 190 -0.66 -21.61 -14.38
N PRO A 191 -0.11 -22.17 -13.27
CA PRO A 191 0.28 -23.57 -13.27
C PRO A 191 -0.95 -24.47 -13.50
N PRO A 192 -0.78 -25.62 -14.15
CA PRO A 192 -1.88 -26.55 -14.37
C PRO A 192 -2.42 -27.03 -13.02
N VAL A 193 -3.74 -26.98 -12.87
CA VAL A 193 -4.43 -27.52 -11.69
C VAL A 193 -4.23 -29.03 -11.62
N SER A 194 -4.25 -29.59 -10.41
CA SER A 194 -4.17 -31.04 -10.27
C SER A 194 -5.41 -31.71 -10.86
N PRO A 195 -5.24 -32.68 -11.79
CA PRO A 195 -6.36 -33.33 -12.47
C PRO A 195 -7.24 -34.17 -11.52
N SER A 196 -6.72 -34.57 -10.37
CA SER A 196 -7.39 -35.38 -9.36
C SER A 196 -7.91 -34.56 -8.17
N CYS A 197 -8.04 -33.24 -8.32
CA CYS A 197 -8.45 -32.38 -7.21
C CYS A 197 -9.88 -32.68 -6.72
N PRO A 198 -10.10 -33.01 -5.44
CA PRO A 198 -11.42 -33.37 -4.90
C PRO A 198 -12.25 -32.15 -4.43
N CYS A 199 -11.85 -30.93 -4.80
CA CYS A 199 -12.44 -29.70 -4.26
C CYS A 199 -13.85 -29.37 -4.77
N GLU A 200 -14.39 -30.14 -5.73
CA GLU A 200 -15.72 -30.00 -6.35
C GLU A 200 -15.98 -28.67 -7.08
N THR A 201 -14.98 -27.78 -7.21
CA THR A 201 -15.15 -26.47 -7.88
C THR A 201 -15.02 -26.53 -9.41
N GLY A 202 -14.78 -27.72 -9.98
CA GLY A 202 -14.70 -27.94 -11.42
C GLY A 202 -13.66 -27.04 -12.11
N THR A 203 -14.08 -26.32 -13.16
CA THR A 203 -13.21 -25.43 -13.95
C THR A 203 -12.71 -24.20 -13.17
N SER A 204 -13.28 -23.91 -12.00
CA SER A 204 -12.83 -22.84 -11.11
C SER A 204 -11.80 -23.30 -10.06
N CYS A 205 -11.39 -24.58 -10.11
CA CYS A 205 -10.29 -25.10 -9.31
C CYS A 205 -9.01 -24.28 -9.57
N PHE A 206 -8.24 -24.08 -8.51
CA PHE A 206 -6.92 -23.44 -8.56
C PHE A 206 -5.88 -24.25 -7.76
N HIS A 207 -6.25 -25.44 -7.28
CA HIS A 207 -5.38 -26.27 -6.45
C HIS A 207 -4.26 -26.90 -7.26
N VAL A 208 -3.04 -26.64 -6.79
CA VAL A 208 -1.80 -27.25 -7.26
C VAL A 208 -1.08 -27.91 -6.10
N GLN A 209 -0.11 -28.77 -6.39
CA GLN A 209 0.69 -29.41 -5.34
C GLN A 209 1.89 -28.54 -5.00
N THR A 210 1.77 -27.74 -3.93
CA THR A 210 2.89 -26.95 -3.39
C THR A 210 3.56 -27.64 -2.22
N HIS A 211 2.91 -28.62 -1.58
CA HIS A 211 3.47 -29.45 -0.51
C HIS A 211 3.41 -30.94 -0.85
N ARG A 212 4.39 -31.72 -0.38
CA ARG A 212 4.41 -33.18 -0.45
C ARG A 212 4.34 -33.78 0.95
N HIS A 213 3.18 -34.28 1.31
CA HIS A 213 3.01 -35.03 2.56
C HIS A 213 3.88 -36.30 2.56
N THR A 214 4.80 -36.39 3.52
CA THR A 214 5.64 -37.59 3.71
C THR A 214 4.80 -38.86 3.92
N SER A 215 3.65 -38.73 4.58
CA SER A 215 2.70 -39.84 4.78
C SER A 215 1.99 -40.31 3.50
N PHE A 216 2.06 -39.55 2.41
CA PHE A 216 1.41 -39.91 1.14
C PHE A 216 2.37 -40.58 0.15
N ILE A 217 3.69 -40.57 0.42
CA ILE A 217 4.70 -41.16 -0.46
C ILE A 217 4.44 -42.65 -0.63
N GLY A 218 4.36 -43.12 -1.88
CA GLY A 218 4.08 -44.52 -2.22
C GLY A 218 2.61 -44.92 -2.04
N THR A 219 1.71 -43.96 -1.82
CA THR A 219 0.26 -44.20 -1.71
C THR A 219 -0.48 -43.57 -2.89
N GLU A 220 -1.75 -43.95 -3.09
CA GLU A 220 -2.63 -43.31 -4.08
C GLU A 220 -2.81 -41.80 -3.86
N ARG A 221 -2.53 -41.30 -2.65
CA ARG A 221 -2.65 -39.88 -2.28
C ARG A 221 -1.39 -39.08 -2.60
N GLU A 222 -0.35 -39.69 -3.16
CA GLU A 222 0.89 -38.98 -3.50
C GLU A 222 0.64 -37.83 -4.51
N GLN A 223 -0.37 -37.97 -5.36
CA GLN A 223 -0.80 -36.94 -6.33
C GLN A 223 -1.82 -35.95 -5.75
N PHE A 224 -2.12 -36.03 -4.45
CA PHE A 224 -3.06 -35.11 -3.81
C PHE A 224 -2.51 -33.67 -3.88
N PRO A 225 -3.32 -32.69 -4.33
CA PRO A 225 -2.87 -31.30 -4.43
C PRO A 225 -2.89 -30.63 -3.07
N ALA A 226 -1.93 -31.00 -2.21
CA ALA A 226 -1.68 -30.30 -0.96
C ALA A 226 -1.18 -28.87 -1.29
N HIS A 227 -2.14 -27.95 -1.41
CA HIS A 227 -1.91 -26.55 -1.71
C HIS A 227 -1.84 -25.77 -0.40
N LEU A 228 -0.62 -25.51 0.08
CA LEU A 228 -0.37 -24.80 1.33
C LEU A 228 0.27 -23.42 1.12
N ASP A 229 1.08 -23.29 0.07
CA ASP A 229 1.76 -22.05 -0.31
C ASP A 229 0.89 -21.18 -1.24
N TYR A 230 0.63 -19.93 -0.84
CA TYR A 230 -0.19 -18.98 -1.58
C TYR A 230 0.60 -17.74 -1.98
N LEU A 231 0.14 -17.07 -3.04
CA LEU A 231 0.64 -15.76 -3.44
C LEU A 231 -0.54 -14.86 -3.82
N PHE A 232 -0.53 -13.65 -3.28
CA PHE A 232 -1.55 -12.63 -3.43
C PHE A 232 -0.92 -11.31 -3.87
N ALA A 233 -1.68 -10.50 -4.59
CA ALA A 233 -1.26 -9.15 -4.95
C ALA A 233 -2.42 -8.15 -4.88
N SER A 234 -2.13 -6.87 -4.68
CA SER A 234 -3.15 -5.82 -4.83
C SER A 234 -3.63 -5.75 -6.30
N PRO A 235 -4.83 -5.23 -6.59
CA PRO A 235 -5.49 -5.45 -7.89
C PRO A 235 -4.67 -4.90 -9.07
N GLU A 236 -3.97 -3.78 -8.86
CA GLU A 236 -3.06 -3.20 -9.85
C GLU A 236 -1.96 -4.19 -10.26
N LEU A 237 -1.29 -4.76 -9.26
CA LEU A 237 -0.20 -5.72 -9.44
C LEU A 237 -0.71 -7.09 -9.91
N ALA A 238 -1.88 -7.52 -9.45
CA ALA A 238 -2.51 -8.76 -9.92
C ALA A 238 -2.81 -8.71 -11.43
N ALA A 239 -3.30 -7.57 -11.93
CA ALA A 239 -3.49 -7.34 -13.37
C ALA A 239 -2.17 -7.30 -14.17
N ASP A 240 -1.06 -6.95 -13.51
CA ASP A 240 0.29 -6.97 -14.08
C ASP A 240 0.97 -8.34 -13.99
N CYS A 241 0.41 -9.30 -13.24
CA CYS A 241 0.94 -10.65 -13.13
C CYS A 241 0.81 -11.38 -14.47
N THR A 242 1.91 -11.46 -15.22
CA THR A 242 1.95 -12.12 -16.54
C THR A 242 1.96 -13.63 -16.40
N ARG A 243 2.62 -14.14 -15.36
CA ARG A 243 2.83 -15.58 -15.19
C ARG A 243 2.97 -15.98 -13.73
N LEU A 244 2.37 -17.11 -13.37
CA LEU A 244 2.56 -17.83 -12.12
C LEU A 244 2.99 -19.26 -12.44
N TRP A 245 4.00 -19.80 -11.77
CA TRP A 245 4.48 -21.17 -11.97
C TRP A 245 5.10 -21.77 -10.71
N LEU A 246 5.32 -23.08 -10.72
CA LEU A 246 6.02 -23.80 -9.65
C LEU A 246 7.45 -24.11 -10.09
N ASP A 247 8.42 -24.02 -9.18
CA ASP A 247 9.78 -24.43 -9.48
C ASP A 247 9.88 -25.96 -9.61
N ASP A 248 10.49 -26.44 -10.70
CA ASP A 248 10.74 -27.87 -10.98
C ASP A 248 12.19 -28.29 -10.68
N GLY A 249 13.00 -27.42 -10.06
CA GLY A 249 14.43 -27.67 -9.83
C GLY A 249 14.75 -28.66 -8.71
N ASP A 250 13.73 -29.11 -7.98
CA ASP A 250 13.83 -30.12 -6.92
C ASP A 250 12.79 -31.23 -7.13
N PRO A 251 12.92 -32.04 -8.20
CA PRO A 251 11.89 -33.03 -8.54
C PRO A 251 11.71 -34.10 -7.46
N ASN A 252 12.72 -34.31 -6.61
CA ASN A 252 12.72 -35.29 -5.54
C ASN A 252 12.35 -34.72 -4.17
N TRP A 253 12.11 -33.40 -4.05
CA TRP A 253 11.77 -32.74 -2.80
C TRP A 253 12.89 -32.88 -1.73
N GLU A 254 14.14 -32.86 -2.19
CA GLU A 254 15.34 -33.04 -1.34
C GLU A 254 15.68 -31.76 -0.58
N MET A 255 15.41 -30.58 -1.16
CA MET A 255 15.70 -29.28 -0.56
C MET A 255 14.59 -28.85 0.39
N SER A 256 13.33 -29.16 0.09
CA SER A 256 12.16 -28.88 0.93
C SER A 256 11.01 -29.83 0.58
N ASP A 257 10.10 -30.08 1.53
CA ASP A 257 8.82 -30.75 1.25
C ASP A 257 7.79 -29.79 0.67
N HIS A 258 8.19 -28.54 0.41
CA HIS A 258 7.46 -27.55 -0.37
C HIS A 258 8.16 -27.22 -1.68
N ARG A 259 7.36 -26.87 -2.70
CA ARG A 259 7.83 -26.28 -3.95
C ARG A 259 7.72 -24.78 -3.91
N ALA A 260 8.76 -24.10 -4.40
CA ALA A 260 8.68 -22.66 -4.56
C ALA A 260 7.62 -22.28 -5.60
N VAL A 261 6.83 -21.25 -5.29
CA VAL A 261 5.88 -20.62 -6.20
C VAL A 261 6.51 -19.34 -6.71
N LEU A 262 6.48 -19.11 -8.01
CA LEU A 262 7.04 -17.93 -8.66
C LEU A 262 5.98 -17.15 -9.41
N ALA A 263 6.07 -15.83 -9.35
CA ALA A 263 5.26 -14.92 -10.16
C ALA A 263 6.14 -13.89 -10.87
N GLU A 264 5.74 -13.56 -12.09
CA GLU A 264 6.31 -12.51 -12.91
C GLU A 264 5.29 -11.39 -13.10
N PHE A 265 5.74 -10.15 -12.85
CA PHE A 265 4.94 -8.94 -12.96
C PHE A 265 5.57 -8.02 -14.01
N ASP A 266 4.76 -7.59 -14.98
CA ASP A 266 5.15 -6.55 -15.92
C ASP A 266 4.87 -5.17 -15.30
N LEU A 267 5.93 -4.47 -14.93
CA LEU A 267 5.88 -3.12 -14.37
C LEU A 267 6.17 -2.06 -15.44
N SER A 268 6.22 -2.42 -16.73
CA SER A 268 6.34 -1.45 -17.82
C SER A 268 5.04 -0.68 -18.02
N GLU A 269 5.18 0.61 -18.35
CA GLU A 269 4.11 1.48 -18.83
C GLU A 269 2.76 1.42 -18.09
N ARG A 270 2.71 2.03 -16.91
CA ARG A 270 1.47 2.67 -16.45
C ARG A 270 1.72 4.16 -16.24
N PRO A 271 0.90 5.07 -16.79
CA PRO A 271 0.88 6.43 -16.28
C PRO A 271 0.62 6.32 -14.77
N ASP A 272 1.40 7.06 -13.98
CA ASP A 272 1.38 7.04 -12.51
C ASP A 272 -0.06 6.83 -12.04
N PRO A 273 -0.40 5.69 -11.40
CA PRO A 273 -1.78 5.42 -11.02
C PRO A 273 -2.26 6.62 -10.22
N VAL A 274 -3.47 7.11 -10.54
CA VAL A 274 -4.17 8.21 -9.86
C VAL A 274 -3.63 8.39 -8.45
N ARG A 275 -2.72 9.35 -8.28
CA ARG A 275 -1.95 9.45 -7.04
C ARG A 275 -2.92 9.96 -6.00
N ARG A 276 -3.21 9.15 -4.98
CA ARG A 276 -3.90 9.66 -3.80
C ARG A 276 -2.92 10.50 -3.01
N TRP A 277 -3.18 11.80 -2.96
CA TRP A 277 -2.35 12.77 -2.28
C TRP A 277 -2.68 12.84 -0.79
N ASP A 278 -1.64 13.02 0.01
CA ASP A 278 -1.72 13.45 1.40
C ASP A 278 -0.84 14.69 1.57
N GLU A 279 -0.93 15.34 2.73
CA GLU A 279 -0.17 16.55 3.04
C GLU A 279 1.33 16.39 2.76
N ARG A 280 1.90 15.28 3.23
CA ARG A 280 3.33 15.00 3.08
C ARG A 280 3.72 14.86 1.61
N SER A 281 3.06 13.96 0.88
CA SER A 281 3.37 13.67 -0.51
C SER A 281 3.12 14.88 -1.40
N PHE A 282 2.11 15.69 -1.11
CA PHE A 282 1.83 16.94 -1.79
C PHE A 282 2.96 17.95 -1.60
N VAL A 283 3.37 18.21 -0.35
CA VAL A 283 4.43 19.17 -0.05
C VAL A 283 5.77 18.72 -0.63
N GLU A 284 6.12 17.43 -0.49
CA GLU A 284 7.34 16.85 -1.08
C GLU A 284 7.35 17.02 -2.61
N GLN A 285 6.21 16.83 -3.27
CA GLN A 285 6.10 17.06 -4.70
C GLN A 285 6.29 18.54 -5.06
N VAL A 286 5.62 19.46 -4.36
CA VAL A 286 5.74 20.90 -4.61
C VAL A 286 7.19 21.35 -4.42
N GLU A 287 7.85 20.90 -3.34
CA GLU A 287 9.25 21.21 -3.06
C GLU A 287 10.17 20.68 -4.14
N ARG A 288 9.95 19.45 -4.60
CA ARG A 288 10.72 18.84 -5.68
C ARG A 288 10.58 19.58 -7.01
N THR A 289 9.37 20.03 -7.36
CA THR A 289 9.10 20.67 -8.65
C THR A 289 9.43 22.17 -8.63
N HIS A 290 9.17 22.86 -7.52
CA HIS A 290 9.18 24.34 -7.44
C HIS A 290 10.15 24.91 -6.39
N GLY A 291 10.90 24.05 -5.71
CA GLY A 291 11.95 24.41 -4.74
C GLY A 291 11.47 24.51 -3.29
N ALA A 292 12.42 24.56 -2.36
CA ALA A 292 12.19 24.58 -0.91
C ALA A 292 11.25 25.70 -0.44
N GLU A 293 11.35 26.91 -1.01
CA GLU A 293 10.45 28.01 -0.66
C GLU A 293 8.99 27.71 -1.01
N ALA A 294 8.73 27.04 -2.14
CA ALA A 294 7.38 26.66 -2.53
C ALA A 294 6.83 25.56 -1.62
N GLY A 295 7.67 24.59 -1.23
CA GLY A 295 7.34 23.59 -0.21
C GLY A 295 7.00 24.23 1.15
N TRP A 296 7.76 25.26 1.55
CA TRP A 296 7.48 26.04 2.74
C TRP A 296 6.12 26.74 2.68
N VAL A 297 5.78 27.37 1.54
CA VAL A 297 4.46 28.00 1.34
C VAL A 297 3.34 26.98 1.45
N ALA A 298 3.47 25.82 0.77
CA ALA A 298 2.46 24.76 0.81
C ALA A 298 2.21 24.26 2.24
N ARG A 299 3.29 24.01 3.00
CA ARG A 299 3.23 23.55 4.39
C ARG A 299 2.54 24.56 5.30
N ASN A 300 2.92 25.84 5.22
CA ASN A 300 2.34 26.88 6.06
C ASN A 300 0.87 27.17 5.72
N ALA A 301 0.46 27.01 4.45
CA ALA A 301 -0.95 27.12 4.06
C ALA A 301 -1.80 25.96 4.61
N LEU A 302 -1.25 24.75 4.65
CA LEU A 302 -1.88 23.58 5.28
C LEU A 302 -1.99 23.78 6.80
N ASP A 303 -0.90 24.18 7.47
CA ASP A 303 -0.88 24.50 8.91
C ASP A 303 -1.92 25.57 9.27
N TRP A 304 -2.04 26.61 8.42
CA TRP A 304 -3.05 27.65 8.59
C TRP A 304 -4.47 27.10 8.46
N ALA A 305 -4.72 26.23 7.48
CA ALA A 305 -6.03 25.63 7.27
C ALA A 305 -6.43 24.75 8.47
N GLU A 306 -5.50 23.96 9.00
CA GLU A 306 -5.69 23.17 10.22
C GLU A 306 -5.99 24.05 11.44
N LYS A 307 -5.20 25.11 11.66
CA LYS A 307 -5.39 26.06 12.77
C LYS A 307 -6.77 26.73 12.73
N HIS A 308 -7.30 26.96 11.54
CA HIS A 308 -8.64 27.52 11.34
C HIS A 308 -9.73 26.46 11.28
N GLN A 309 -9.43 25.18 11.56
CA GLN A 309 -10.37 24.07 11.55
C GLN A 309 -11.10 23.93 10.21
N LEU A 310 -10.36 24.13 9.12
CA LEU A 310 -10.86 23.90 7.77
C LEU A 310 -10.75 22.42 7.43
N ARG A 311 -11.71 21.93 6.67
CA ARG A 311 -11.62 20.66 5.98
C ARG A 311 -10.58 20.78 4.87
N ILE A 312 -9.55 19.94 4.97
CA ILE A 312 -8.54 19.75 3.94
C ILE A 312 -8.92 18.49 3.15
N ALA A 313 -9.27 18.66 1.89
CA ALA A 313 -9.59 17.55 1.00
C ALA A 313 -8.55 17.46 -0.11
N PHE A 314 -8.02 16.27 -0.39
CA PHE A 314 -7.12 16.00 -1.50
C PHE A 314 -7.88 15.36 -2.66
N GLU A 315 -7.49 15.71 -3.89
CA GLU A 315 -7.96 15.05 -5.11
C GLU A 315 -7.09 13.83 -5.39
N ASP A 316 -7.72 12.69 -5.64
CA ASP A 316 -7.04 11.53 -6.19
C ASP A 316 -6.82 11.79 -7.69
N ALA A 317 -5.61 12.19 -8.09
CA ALA A 317 -5.27 12.57 -9.47
C ALA A 317 -3.76 12.50 -9.74
N ILE A 318 -3.35 12.52 -11.01
CA ILE A 318 -1.93 12.57 -11.41
C ILE A 318 -1.28 13.87 -10.92
N GLU A 319 -1.98 15.00 -11.09
CA GLU A 319 -1.61 16.27 -10.47
C GLU A 319 -2.33 16.38 -9.12
N GLY A 320 -1.58 16.62 -8.05
CA GLY A 320 -2.17 16.80 -6.75
C GLY A 320 -2.87 18.12 -6.65
N GLN A 321 -4.06 18.10 -6.06
CA GLN A 321 -4.79 19.29 -5.67
C GLN A 321 -5.35 19.09 -4.27
N TRP A 322 -5.33 20.13 -3.44
CA TRP A 322 -6.08 20.13 -2.18
C TRP A 322 -6.88 21.40 -2.00
N TRP A 323 -8.00 21.32 -1.29
CA TRP A 323 -8.90 22.45 -1.00
C TRP A 323 -8.94 22.74 0.50
N ALA A 324 -8.92 24.03 0.84
CA ALA A 324 -9.31 24.54 2.15
C ALA A 324 -10.80 24.91 2.14
N GLN A 325 -11.60 24.24 2.95
CA GLN A 325 -13.06 24.43 2.99
C GLN A 325 -13.52 24.59 4.44
N LEU A 326 -14.46 25.48 4.68
CA LEU A 326 -15.11 25.60 5.97
C LEU A 326 -16.45 24.86 5.92
N ASP A 327 -16.64 23.88 6.80
CA ASP A 327 -17.91 23.17 6.96
C ASP A 327 -18.91 24.03 7.73
N GLY A 328 -20.06 24.28 7.12
CA GLY A 328 -21.18 24.98 7.73
C GLY A 328 -22.36 24.07 8.04
N PRO A 329 -23.39 24.59 8.72
CA PRO A 329 -24.55 23.78 9.15
C PRO A 329 -25.30 23.11 8.00
N ASN A 330 -25.36 23.75 6.83
CA ASN A 330 -26.10 23.27 5.65
C ASN A 330 -25.33 23.43 4.34
N GLU A 331 -24.10 23.96 4.38
CA GLU A 331 -23.34 24.28 3.17
C GLU A 331 -21.83 24.31 3.43
N LEU A 332 -21.06 24.33 2.34
CA LEU A 332 -19.61 24.48 2.38
C LEU A 332 -19.24 25.89 1.94
N GLN A 333 -18.38 26.54 2.72
CA GLN A 333 -17.73 27.77 2.27
C GLN A 333 -16.35 27.42 1.69
N TRP A 334 -16.20 27.68 0.40
CA TRP A 334 -14.94 27.46 -0.30
C TRP A 334 -14.00 28.66 -0.11
N THR A 335 -12.69 28.38 -0.05
CA THR A 335 -11.66 29.42 0.04
C THR A 335 -10.76 29.37 -1.19
N PHE A 336 -9.68 28.60 -1.12
CA PHE A 336 -8.74 28.36 -2.22
C PHE A 336 -8.38 26.87 -2.31
N SER A 337 -7.72 26.51 -3.40
CA SER A 337 -6.99 25.26 -3.54
C SER A 337 -5.57 25.50 -4.02
N MET A 338 -4.70 24.52 -3.80
CA MET A 338 -3.33 24.54 -4.29
C MET A 338 -3.06 23.27 -5.08
N ARG A 339 -2.25 23.40 -6.13
CA ARG A 339 -1.86 22.29 -7.00
C ARG A 339 -0.36 22.00 -6.94
N THR A 340 0.00 20.74 -7.19
CA THR A 340 1.41 20.34 -7.29
C THR A 340 2.13 20.93 -8.50
N GLY A 341 1.40 21.45 -9.50
CA GLY A 341 1.94 22.22 -10.62
C GLY A 341 2.34 23.66 -10.28
N GLY A 342 2.21 24.08 -9.02
CA GLY A 342 2.68 25.39 -8.57
C GLY A 342 1.64 26.51 -8.72
N ASP A 343 0.37 26.13 -8.78
CA ASP A 343 -0.77 27.03 -8.93
C ASP A 343 -1.59 27.10 -7.64
N LEU A 344 -2.10 28.29 -7.34
CA LEU A 344 -3.11 28.52 -6.31
C LEU A 344 -4.38 29.04 -6.96
N VAL A 345 -5.51 28.41 -6.68
CA VAL A 345 -6.81 28.68 -7.32
C VAL A 345 -7.77 29.26 -6.30
N ILE A 346 -8.26 30.48 -6.55
CA ILE A 346 -9.25 31.15 -5.70
C ILE A 346 -10.65 30.67 -6.11
N GLN A 347 -11.44 30.17 -5.16
CA GLN A 347 -12.71 29.48 -5.47
C GLN A 347 -13.92 30.43 -5.51
N PHE A 348 -13.79 31.62 -6.12
CA PHE A 348 -14.86 32.65 -6.13
C PHE A 348 -16.21 32.14 -6.60
N GLN A 349 -16.25 31.30 -7.64
CA GLN A 349 -17.50 30.73 -8.15
C GLN A 349 -18.25 29.84 -7.14
N HIS A 350 -17.55 29.29 -6.13
CA HIS A 350 -18.11 28.41 -5.11
C HIS A 350 -18.29 29.09 -3.75
N MET A 351 -17.88 30.35 -3.61
CA MET A 351 -18.10 31.12 -2.39
C MET A 351 -19.59 31.38 -2.17
N ARG A 352 -20.05 31.13 -0.94
CA ARG A 352 -21.41 31.37 -0.48
C ARG A 352 -21.48 32.64 0.35
N ALA A 353 -22.67 32.98 0.85
CA ALA A 353 -22.87 34.14 1.71
C ALA A 353 -21.91 34.07 2.93
N PRO A 354 -21.29 35.20 3.32
CA PRO A 354 -21.57 36.57 2.89
C PRO A 354 -20.84 37.00 1.61
N PHE A 355 -20.16 36.09 0.91
CA PHE A 355 -19.37 36.36 -0.30
C PHE A 355 -20.04 35.85 -1.59
N ALA A 356 -21.37 35.77 -1.62
CA ALA A 356 -22.09 35.28 -2.80
C ALA A 356 -22.15 36.33 -3.92
N ASP A 357 -22.25 37.62 -3.58
CA ASP A 357 -22.36 38.72 -4.53
C ASP A 357 -21.00 39.22 -5.03
N SER A 358 -21.03 39.99 -6.12
CA SER A 358 -19.84 40.52 -6.77
C SER A 358 -19.10 41.58 -5.95
N THR A 359 -19.79 42.34 -5.09
CA THR A 359 -19.18 43.41 -4.29
C THR A 359 -18.27 42.83 -3.23
N ALA A 360 -18.74 41.82 -2.50
CA ALA A 360 -17.94 41.12 -1.49
C ALA A 360 -16.73 40.40 -2.12
N LYS A 361 -16.91 39.78 -3.30
CA LYS A 361 -15.81 39.15 -4.05
C LYS A 361 -14.79 40.17 -4.58
N ASP A 362 -15.23 41.34 -5.02
CA ASP A 362 -14.33 42.39 -5.50
C ASP A 362 -13.47 43.00 -4.38
N ALA A 363 -14.04 43.11 -3.17
CA ALA A 363 -13.28 43.52 -1.99
C ALA A 363 -12.17 42.50 -1.66
N LEU A 364 -12.46 41.19 -1.71
CA LEU A 364 -11.45 40.14 -1.56
C LEU A 364 -10.38 40.21 -2.67
N ARG A 365 -10.80 40.34 -3.93
CA ARG A 365 -9.90 40.49 -5.08
C ARG A 365 -8.95 41.67 -4.91
N SER A 366 -9.47 42.82 -4.49
CA SER A 366 -8.66 44.04 -4.30
C SER A 366 -7.59 43.85 -3.23
N ARG A 367 -7.90 43.15 -2.15
CA ARG A 367 -6.92 42.80 -1.11
C ARG A 367 -5.87 41.81 -1.61
N LEU A 368 -6.28 40.77 -2.34
CA LEU A 368 -5.35 39.80 -2.94
C LEU A 368 -4.39 40.48 -3.93
N ASN A 369 -4.87 41.43 -4.72
CA ASN A 369 -4.05 42.18 -5.69
C ASN A 369 -3.05 43.16 -5.04
N THR A 370 -3.06 43.32 -3.70
CA THR A 370 -1.98 44.04 -3.00
C THR A 370 -0.69 43.23 -2.89
N ILE A 371 -0.76 41.92 -3.10
CA ILE A 371 0.39 41.02 -3.01
C ILE A 371 1.20 41.13 -4.33
N PRO A 372 2.50 41.44 -4.27
CA PRO A 372 3.33 41.49 -5.47
C PRO A 372 3.29 40.18 -6.27
N GLY A 373 3.02 40.28 -7.57
CA GLY A 373 2.87 39.12 -8.45
C GLY A 373 1.45 38.53 -8.51
N VAL A 374 0.49 39.06 -7.74
CA VAL A 374 -0.92 38.70 -7.82
C VAL A 374 -1.68 39.72 -8.65
N ALA A 375 -2.26 39.27 -9.77
CA ALA A 375 -3.09 40.10 -10.64
C ALA A 375 -4.36 39.34 -11.02
N ILE A 376 -5.43 39.54 -10.25
CA ILE A 376 -6.74 38.98 -10.51
C ILE A 376 -7.63 40.05 -11.18
N PRO A 377 -8.05 39.85 -12.43
CA PRO A 377 -8.95 40.76 -13.12
C PRO A 377 -10.39 40.70 -12.59
N SER A 378 -11.14 41.80 -12.72
CA SER A 378 -12.53 41.91 -12.23
C SER A 378 -13.51 40.97 -12.96
N GLU A 379 -13.25 40.64 -14.22
CA GLU A 379 -14.05 39.72 -15.02
C GLU A 379 -13.93 38.26 -14.55
N ARG A 380 -12.95 37.94 -13.70
CA ARG A 380 -12.73 36.58 -13.18
C ARG A 380 -13.46 36.28 -11.87
N LEU A 381 -14.24 37.23 -11.33
CA LEU A 381 -15.01 37.04 -10.09
C LEU A 381 -16.12 35.96 -10.20
N GLY A 382 -16.56 35.64 -11.43
CA GLY A 382 -17.51 34.55 -11.69
C GLY A 382 -16.87 33.16 -11.79
N GLY A 383 -15.54 33.06 -11.74
CA GLY A 383 -14.82 31.81 -12.02
C GLY A 383 -13.86 31.40 -10.90
N ARG A 384 -12.73 30.84 -11.35
CA ARG A 384 -11.62 30.37 -10.51
C ARG A 384 -10.32 30.98 -11.02
N PRO A 385 -9.99 32.23 -10.64
CA PRO A 385 -8.71 32.80 -11.02
C PRO A 385 -7.58 32.03 -10.35
N THR A 386 -6.49 31.85 -11.10
CA THR A 386 -5.29 31.16 -10.65
C THR A 386 -4.18 32.19 -10.48
N ILE A 387 -3.40 32.05 -9.41
CA ILE A 387 -2.19 32.83 -9.16
C ILE A 387 -1.02 31.86 -9.00
N PRO A 388 0.19 32.23 -9.44
CA PRO A 388 1.34 31.35 -9.28
C PRO A 388 1.76 31.29 -7.81
N LEU A 389 2.09 30.10 -7.32
CA LEU A 389 2.57 29.87 -5.95
C LEU A 389 3.84 30.69 -5.65
N SER A 390 4.62 31.00 -6.68
CA SER A 390 5.81 31.85 -6.59
C SER A 390 5.50 33.29 -6.14
N ALA A 391 4.28 33.80 -6.34
CA ALA A 391 3.87 35.12 -5.85
C ALA A 391 3.82 35.18 -4.31
N LEU A 392 3.63 34.02 -3.66
CA LEU A 392 3.52 33.91 -2.20
C LEU A 392 4.85 33.57 -1.52
N ARG A 393 5.98 33.63 -2.25
CA ARG A 393 7.30 33.40 -1.65
C ARG A 393 7.62 34.47 -0.61
N GLY A 394 8.04 34.00 0.55
CA GLY A 394 8.43 34.83 1.68
C GLY A 394 7.31 35.04 2.71
N PRO A 395 7.66 35.24 4.00
CA PRO A 395 6.67 35.32 5.08
C PRO A 395 5.65 36.45 4.93
N ALA A 396 6.05 37.61 4.38
CA ALA A 396 5.17 38.76 4.25
C ALA A 396 4.04 38.52 3.23
N HIS A 397 4.35 37.96 2.06
CA HIS A 397 3.36 37.74 1.02
C HIS A 397 2.38 36.62 1.42
N LEU A 398 2.89 35.52 1.96
CA LEU A 398 2.05 34.45 2.49
C LEU A 398 1.19 34.94 3.66
N GLY A 399 1.74 35.74 4.57
CA GLY A 399 1.00 36.33 5.68
C GLY A 399 -0.20 37.15 5.18
N THR A 400 0.04 38.11 4.28
CA THR A 400 -1.04 38.91 3.67
C THR A 400 -2.10 38.03 2.99
N PHE A 401 -1.67 37.00 2.26
CA PHE A 401 -2.59 36.06 1.62
C PHE A 401 -3.48 35.33 2.63
N LEU A 402 -2.88 34.77 3.68
CA LEU A 402 -3.61 34.02 4.70
C LEU A 402 -4.51 34.91 5.56
N ASP A 403 -4.10 36.15 5.84
CA ASP A 403 -4.92 37.13 6.56
C ASP A 403 -6.22 37.45 5.80
N VAL A 404 -6.17 37.55 4.46
CA VAL A 404 -7.38 37.70 3.63
C VAL A 404 -8.36 36.55 3.87
N PHE A 405 -7.86 35.32 3.91
CA PHE A 405 -8.72 34.15 4.12
C PHE A 405 -9.11 33.93 5.58
N THR A 406 -8.32 34.38 6.55
CA THR A 406 -8.73 34.43 7.96
C THR A 406 -9.96 35.32 8.12
N ASP A 407 -10.00 36.46 7.43
CA ASP A 407 -11.19 37.32 7.44
C ASP A 407 -12.40 36.68 6.75
N VAL A 408 -12.19 35.95 5.65
CA VAL A 408 -13.26 35.16 5.01
C VAL A 408 -13.86 34.17 5.99
N VAL A 409 -13.02 33.39 6.67
CA VAL A 409 -13.46 32.40 7.68
C VAL A 409 -14.22 33.08 8.82
N SER A 410 -13.70 34.19 9.34
CA SER A 410 -14.33 34.95 10.44
C SER A 410 -15.71 35.50 10.06
N GLN A 411 -15.83 36.12 8.88
CA GLN A 411 -17.08 36.66 8.38
C GLN A 411 -18.12 35.58 8.10
N THR A 412 -17.71 34.45 7.51
CA THR A 412 -18.61 33.32 7.27
C THR A 412 -19.15 32.73 8.58
N ARG A 413 -18.29 32.52 9.58
CA ARG A 413 -18.74 32.05 10.91
C ARG A 413 -19.73 33.01 11.55
N SER A 414 -19.42 34.31 11.55
CA SER A 414 -20.29 35.35 12.08
C SER A 414 -21.66 35.39 11.37
N TYR A 415 -21.65 35.20 10.04
CA TYR A 415 -22.86 35.12 9.23
C TYR A 415 -23.71 33.89 9.60
N TRP A 416 -23.11 32.70 9.72
CA TRP A 416 -23.84 31.49 10.10
C TRP A 416 -24.40 31.58 11.53
N ASP A 417 -23.63 32.08 12.49
CA ASP A 417 -24.08 32.25 13.88
C ASP A 417 -25.27 33.22 13.97
N SER A 418 -25.25 34.29 13.18
CA SER A 418 -26.34 35.28 13.15
C SER A 418 -27.63 34.69 12.55
N ASN A 419 -27.50 33.90 11.48
CA ASN A 419 -28.65 33.28 10.81
C ASN A 419 -29.22 32.05 11.54
N GLN A 420 -28.43 31.39 12.39
CA GLN A 420 -28.94 30.34 13.26
C GLN A 420 -29.80 30.90 14.40
N LYS A 421 -29.48 32.08 14.94
CA LYS A 421 -30.27 32.74 16.00
C LYS A 421 -31.62 33.28 15.53
N SER A 422 -31.80 33.46 14.22
CA SER A 422 -33.05 33.93 13.61
C SER A 422 -34.02 32.82 13.20
N ARG A 423 -33.64 31.55 13.39
CA ARG A 423 -34.50 30.38 13.22
C ARG A 423 -34.88 29.85 14.60
#